data_AF-A0A2T0QGF2-F1
#
_entry.id   AF-A0A2T0QGF2-F1
#
_cell.length_a   1.000
_cell.length_b   1.000
_cell.length_c   1.000
_cell.angle_alpha   90.00
_cell.angle_beta   90.00
_cell.angle_gamma   90.00
#
_symmetry.space_group_name_H-M   'P 1'
#
loop_
_entity.id
_entity.type
_entity.pdbx_description
1 polymer ?
#
loop_
_entity_poly.entity_id
_entity_poly.type
_entity_poly.pdbx_seq_one_letter_code
_entity_poly.pdbx_strand_id
1 'polypeptide(L)'
;MTQSDPLHPANGAAAAPPVESFRSRDFLLSHVQDTLRFYAPNVFDPSGGFFHFFRDDGSVYDKTTRHLVSSCRYVFNYAMAYRQFGDPQHLEYARHGLRFLREAHWDAQHEGYDWELEWHDGKKRTLDATRHCYGLAFVLLAYSHAAMAGIEEARPMIGATFELMEHRFWDAAAGLYADEASPDWRVSSYRGQNANMHTTEALLAAHEATRHLVYLDRAERVASNITLRQAKLSQGLVWEHFHADWSVDWHYNEEDSSNIFRPWGFQPGHQTEWAKLLLILERFRPLPWLLPRAIELFDAAMTHAWDEDHGGLYYGFGPDGTVCDHDKYFWVQAETFATAALLGKRTGNERFWDWYDEIWRYSWAHFVDHKYGAWYRILTCDNRKYSDEKSPAGKTDYHTMGACYEVLAHALPDGAAAAPESAEQTK
;
A
#
# COMPACT_ATOMS: atom_id res chain seq x y z
N MET A 1 -1.79 -18.22 -55.35
CA MET A 1 -0.69 -18.76 -54.53
C MET A 1 -0.07 -17.61 -53.77
N THR A 2 -0.54 -17.38 -52.56
CA THR A 2 0.09 -16.48 -51.58
C THR A 2 -0.09 -17.18 -50.25
N GLN A 3 1.01 -17.72 -49.74
CA GLN A 3 1.10 -18.46 -48.50
C GLN A 3 0.74 -17.55 -47.33
N SER A 4 -0.19 -18.02 -46.51
CA SER A 4 -0.41 -17.57 -45.14
C SER A 4 0.81 -17.93 -44.29
N ASP A 5 1.41 -16.93 -43.66
CA ASP A 5 2.44 -17.10 -42.63
C ASP A 5 1.79 -17.67 -41.35
N PRO A 6 2.34 -18.71 -40.71
CA PRO A 6 1.75 -19.29 -39.51
C PRO A 6 2.06 -18.46 -38.27
N LEU A 7 1.01 -18.23 -37.49
CA LEU A 7 0.99 -17.74 -36.11
C LEU A 7 2.23 -18.17 -35.31
N HIS A 8 2.93 -17.20 -34.75
CA HIS A 8 3.88 -17.42 -33.66
C HIS A 8 3.16 -18.12 -32.48
N PRO A 9 3.75 -19.17 -31.89
CA PRO A 9 3.15 -19.84 -30.75
C PRO A 9 3.16 -18.93 -29.52
N ALA A 10 2.06 -18.96 -28.77
CA ALA A 10 1.90 -18.33 -27.48
C ALA A 10 3.10 -18.66 -26.56
N ASN A 11 3.64 -17.64 -25.91
CA ASN A 11 4.69 -17.75 -24.91
C ASN A 11 4.28 -18.80 -23.86
N GLY A 12 5.04 -19.89 -23.77
CA GLY A 12 4.88 -20.89 -22.72
C GLY A 12 5.30 -20.31 -21.38
N ALA A 13 4.38 -19.66 -20.66
CA ALA A 13 4.54 -19.43 -19.24
C ALA A 13 4.57 -20.80 -18.55
N ALA A 14 5.61 -21.07 -17.75
CA ALA A 14 5.60 -22.22 -16.87
C ALA A 14 4.36 -22.11 -15.96
N ALA A 15 3.60 -23.21 -15.83
CA ALA A 15 2.43 -23.22 -14.96
C ALA A 15 2.84 -22.81 -13.53
N ALA A 16 2.02 -21.96 -12.89
CA ALA A 16 2.28 -21.52 -11.53
C ALA A 16 2.38 -22.73 -10.58
N PRO A 17 3.27 -22.70 -9.57
CA PRO A 17 3.41 -23.79 -8.62
C PRO A 17 2.07 -24.10 -7.93
N PRO A 18 1.73 -25.38 -7.69
CA PRO A 18 0.50 -25.71 -6.96
C PRO A 18 0.58 -25.21 -5.51
N VAL A 19 -0.53 -24.69 -4.99
CA VAL A 19 -0.67 -24.25 -3.61
C VAL A 19 -1.83 -25.01 -2.97
N GLU A 20 -1.58 -25.67 -1.84
CA GLU A 20 -2.61 -26.43 -1.12
C GLU A 20 -3.67 -25.50 -0.50
N SER A 21 -3.21 -24.41 0.14
CA SER A 21 -4.09 -23.39 0.70
C SER A 21 -3.40 -22.04 0.79
N PHE A 22 -3.99 -21.03 0.12
CA PHE A 22 -3.60 -19.63 0.26
C PHE A 22 -3.87 -19.08 1.67
N ARG A 23 -4.77 -19.71 2.41
CA ARG A 23 -5.14 -19.35 3.80
C ARG A 23 -4.17 -19.91 4.84
N SER A 24 -3.10 -20.58 4.43
CA SER A 24 -2.12 -21.13 5.37
C SER A 24 -1.08 -20.08 5.79
N ARG A 25 -0.69 -20.13 7.07
CA ARG A 25 0.37 -19.24 7.58
C ARG A 25 1.69 -19.45 6.85
N ASP A 26 2.03 -20.71 6.58
CA ASP A 26 3.28 -21.08 5.91
C ASP A 26 3.35 -20.53 4.50
N PHE A 27 2.25 -20.55 3.74
CA PHE A 27 2.17 -19.91 2.42
C PHE A 27 2.51 -18.41 2.51
N LEU A 28 1.82 -17.67 3.38
CA LEU A 28 2.00 -16.22 3.49
C LEU A 28 3.39 -15.85 4.00
N LEU A 29 3.92 -16.58 4.99
CA LEU A 29 5.27 -16.35 5.51
C LEU A 29 6.34 -16.65 4.45
N SER A 30 6.21 -17.77 3.73
CA SER A 30 7.12 -18.10 2.62
C SER A 30 7.06 -17.05 1.52
N HIS A 31 5.86 -16.63 1.13
CA HIS A 31 5.67 -15.63 0.08
C HIS A 31 6.31 -14.28 0.42
N VAL A 32 6.18 -13.84 1.68
CA VAL A 32 6.87 -12.64 2.17
C VAL A 32 8.39 -12.82 2.13
N GLN A 33 8.92 -13.97 2.55
CA GLN A 33 10.35 -14.24 2.49
C GLN A 33 10.88 -14.26 1.04
N ASP A 34 10.12 -14.82 0.10
CA ASP A 34 10.46 -14.82 -1.33
C ASP A 34 10.56 -13.39 -1.87
N THR A 35 9.60 -12.53 -1.47
CA THR A 35 9.59 -11.11 -1.84
C THR A 35 10.76 -10.34 -1.23
N LEU A 36 11.10 -10.59 0.05
CA LEU A 36 12.29 -9.98 0.67
C LEU A 36 13.59 -10.39 -0.03
N ARG A 37 13.70 -11.66 -0.46
CA ARG A 37 14.86 -12.18 -1.20
C ARG A 37 15.00 -11.59 -2.61
N PHE A 38 13.93 -11.11 -3.23
CA PHE A 38 14.03 -10.36 -4.48
C PHE A 38 14.80 -9.03 -4.28
N TYR A 39 14.49 -8.30 -3.20
CA TYR A 39 15.09 -7.00 -2.93
C TYR A 39 16.50 -7.11 -2.33
N ALA A 40 16.67 -7.93 -1.29
CA ALA A 40 17.96 -8.04 -0.59
C ALA A 40 18.89 -9.06 -1.26
N PRO A 41 20.20 -8.75 -1.40
CA PRO A 41 20.89 -7.57 -0.88
C PRO A 41 20.90 -6.36 -1.82
N ASN A 42 20.48 -6.52 -3.09
CA ASN A 42 20.66 -5.51 -4.16
C ASN A 42 20.00 -4.16 -3.90
N VAL A 43 19.01 -4.10 -3.03
CA VAL A 43 18.30 -2.88 -2.63
C VAL A 43 19.12 -1.92 -1.79
N PHE A 44 20.12 -2.43 -1.06
CA PHE A 44 20.90 -1.64 -0.12
C PHE A 44 21.92 -0.76 -0.85
N ASP A 45 21.89 0.56 -0.58
CA ASP A 45 22.90 1.50 -1.05
C ASP A 45 23.83 1.88 0.12
N PRO A 46 25.09 1.41 0.14
CA PRO A 46 26.02 1.72 1.22
C PRO A 46 26.30 3.22 1.41
N SER A 47 26.08 4.03 0.37
CA SER A 47 26.26 5.48 0.46
C SER A 47 25.09 6.17 1.17
N GLY A 48 23.91 5.55 1.22
CA GLY A 48 22.73 6.06 1.90
C GLY A 48 21.41 5.63 1.25
N GLY A 49 20.49 5.13 2.06
CA GLY A 49 19.15 4.74 1.66
C GLY A 49 19.11 3.43 0.87
N PHE A 50 18.19 3.37 -0.08
CA PHE A 50 17.95 2.20 -0.90
C PHE A 50 17.89 2.59 -2.37
N PHE A 51 18.22 1.66 -3.26
CA PHE A 51 17.87 1.81 -4.67
C PHE A 51 16.36 1.62 -4.84
N HIS A 52 15.75 2.33 -5.78
CA HIS A 52 14.29 2.41 -5.91
C HIS A 52 13.74 1.89 -7.24
N PHE A 53 14.61 1.43 -8.15
CA PHE A 53 14.26 1.09 -9.53
C PHE A 53 14.85 -0.26 -9.90
N PHE A 54 14.02 -1.31 -9.91
CA PHE A 54 14.43 -2.69 -10.16
C PHE A 54 13.75 -3.28 -11.38
N ARG A 55 14.54 -4.01 -12.17
CA ARG A 55 14.03 -4.90 -13.21
C ARG A 55 13.50 -6.20 -12.62
N ASP A 56 12.84 -7.00 -13.45
CA ASP A 56 12.32 -8.32 -13.09
C ASP A 56 13.37 -9.25 -12.47
N ASP A 57 14.62 -9.17 -12.94
CA ASP A 57 15.75 -9.98 -12.46
C ASP A 57 16.42 -9.44 -11.18
N GLY A 58 15.90 -8.34 -10.62
CA GLY A 58 16.43 -7.69 -9.42
C GLY A 58 17.62 -6.76 -9.70
N SER A 59 17.98 -6.52 -10.96
CA SER A 59 19.01 -5.53 -11.31
C SER A 59 18.47 -4.10 -11.17
N VAL A 60 19.30 -3.21 -10.63
CA VAL A 60 18.97 -1.79 -10.47
C VAL A 60 19.18 -1.05 -11.79
N TYR A 61 18.13 -0.40 -12.32
CA TYR A 61 18.19 0.31 -13.60
C TYR A 61 18.35 1.83 -13.50
N ASP A 62 17.95 2.42 -12.37
CA ASP A 62 18.29 3.79 -11.99
C ASP A 62 18.88 3.75 -10.57
N LYS A 63 20.15 4.12 -10.48
CA LYS A 63 20.94 4.07 -9.24
C LYS A 63 20.93 5.37 -8.48
N THR A 64 20.35 6.45 -9.01
CA THR A 64 20.57 7.81 -8.49
C THR A 64 19.28 8.46 -8.05
N THR A 65 18.17 8.22 -8.76
CA THR A 65 16.88 8.80 -8.37
C THR A 65 16.35 8.14 -7.10
N ARG A 66 15.83 8.95 -6.19
CA ARG A 66 15.22 8.53 -4.93
C ARG A 66 13.92 9.29 -4.73
N HIS A 67 12.94 8.62 -4.18
CA HIS A 67 11.58 9.12 -4.03
C HIS A 67 11.12 8.86 -2.60
N LEU A 68 10.51 9.85 -1.97
CA LEU A 68 10.17 9.83 -0.54
C LEU A 68 9.32 8.61 -0.17
N VAL A 69 8.35 8.27 -1.02
CA VAL A 69 7.46 7.11 -0.84
C VAL A 69 8.24 5.80 -0.76
N SER A 70 9.18 5.53 -1.67
CA SER A 70 10.01 4.31 -1.61
C SER A 70 10.91 4.31 -0.38
N SER A 71 11.54 5.43 -0.03
CA SER A 71 12.39 5.54 1.16
C SER A 71 11.61 5.17 2.43
N CYS A 72 10.37 5.66 2.57
CA CYS A 72 9.51 5.33 3.70
C CYS A 72 9.00 3.89 3.66
N ARG A 73 8.55 3.41 2.50
CA ARG A 73 8.02 2.06 2.34
C ARG A 73 9.08 0.97 2.57
N TYR A 74 10.35 1.22 2.24
CA TYR A 74 11.42 0.29 2.63
C TYR A 74 11.66 0.24 4.13
N VAL A 75 11.55 1.36 4.85
CA VAL A 75 11.57 1.34 6.33
C VAL A 75 10.44 0.47 6.86
N PHE A 76 9.22 0.60 6.32
CA PHE A 76 8.12 -0.29 6.69
C PHE A 76 8.46 -1.77 6.41
N ASN A 77 8.91 -2.09 5.19
CA ASN A 77 9.19 -3.47 4.79
C ASN A 77 10.13 -4.15 5.79
N TYR A 78 11.24 -3.48 6.11
CA TYR A 78 12.27 -4.06 6.98
C TYR A 78 11.90 -4.00 8.46
N ALA A 79 11.16 -2.99 8.91
CA ALA A 79 10.63 -2.97 10.28
C ALA A 79 9.60 -4.10 10.51
N MET A 80 8.71 -4.35 9.54
CA MET A 80 7.75 -5.45 9.58
C MET A 80 8.45 -6.81 9.48
N ALA A 81 9.42 -6.95 8.57
CA ALA A 81 10.20 -8.18 8.44
C ALA A 81 10.97 -8.52 9.72
N TYR A 82 11.57 -7.52 10.39
CA TYR A 82 12.20 -7.74 11.69
C TYR A 82 11.20 -8.21 12.75
N ARG A 83 10.05 -7.55 12.87
CA ARG A 83 9.00 -7.94 13.84
C ARG A 83 8.47 -9.36 13.59
N GLN A 84 8.42 -9.78 12.33
CA GLN A 84 7.90 -11.10 11.97
C GLN A 84 8.95 -12.21 12.10
N PHE A 85 10.19 -11.97 11.68
CA PHE A 85 11.21 -13.01 11.53
C PHE A 85 12.38 -12.91 12.52
N GLY A 86 12.53 -11.78 13.22
CA GLY A 86 13.57 -11.57 14.23
C GLY A 86 15.00 -11.43 13.69
N ASP A 87 15.20 -11.41 12.37
CA ASP A 87 16.53 -11.27 11.76
C ASP A 87 17.12 -9.86 12.00
N PRO A 88 18.25 -9.73 12.73
CA PRO A 88 18.87 -8.44 13.00
C PRO A 88 19.21 -7.62 11.75
N GLN A 89 19.48 -8.26 10.60
CA GLN A 89 19.79 -7.55 9.36
C GLN A 89 18.60 -6.68 8.90
N HIS A 90 17.36 -7.16 9.09
CA HIS A 90 16.17 -6.35 8.78
C HIS A 90 16.10 -5.11 9.68
N LEU A 91 16.45 -5.21 10.97
CA LEU A 91 16.48 -4.05 11.86
C LEU A 91 17.54 -3.03 11.43
N GLU A 92 18.71 -3.50 10.99
CA GLU A 92 19.77 -2.64 10.45
C GLU A 92 19.31 -1.89 9.20
N TYR A 93 18.60 -2.57 8.29
CA TYR A 93 18.06 -1.95 7.08
C TYR A 93 17.00 -0.90 7.43
N ALA A 94 16.09 -1.20 8.36
CA ALA A 94 15.11 -0.22 8.83
C ALA A 94 15.78 1.03 9.43
N ARG A 95 16.82 0.86 10.28
CA ARG A 95 17.62 1.99 10.79
C ARG A 95 18.35 2.75 9.70
N HIS A 96 18.85 2.05 8.68
CA HIS A 96 19.53 2.66 7.53
C HIS A 96 18.57 3.57 6.73
N GLY A 97 17.38 3.07 6.41
CA GLY A 97 16.35 3.86 5.72
C GLY A 97 15.90 5.09 6.52
N LEU A 98 15.71 4.95 7.83
CA LEU A 98 15.34 6.09 8.69
C LEU A 98 16.40 7.19 8.73
N ARG A 99 17.69 6.82 8.77
CA ARG A 99 18.76 7.82 8.67
C ARG A 99 18.68 8.56 7.34
N PHE A 100 18.44 7.84 6.24
CA PHE A 100 18.29 8.48 4.92
C PHE A 100 17.10 9.45 4.85
N LEU A 101 15.96 9.14 5.47
CA LEU A 101 14.83 10.08 5.56
C LEU A 101 15.24 11.38 6.26
N ARG A 102 16.00 11.29 7.36
CA ARG A 102 16.39 12.43 8.19
C ARG A 102 17.55 13.24 7.64
N GLU A 103 18.47 12.59 6.94
CA GLU A 103 19.72 13.22 6.46
C GLU A 103 19.63 13.67 5.00
N ALA A 104 18.87 12.94 4.16
CA ALA A 104 18.72 13.25 2.75
C ALA A 104 17.37 13.91 2.43
N HIS A 105 16.24 13.29 2.76
CA HIS A 105 14.93 13.86 2.39
C HIS A 105 14.58 15.11 3.19
N TRP A 106 14.96 15.21 4.47
CA TRP A 106 14.67 16.40 5.27
C TRP A 106 15.36 17.65 4.71
N ASP A 107 14.57 18.69 4.48
CA ASP A 107 14.99 20.05 4.21
C ASP A 107 14.89 20.88 5.49
N ALA A 108 16.03 21.14 6.13
CA ALA A 108 16.10 21.92 7.35
C ALA A 108 15.82 23.41 7.14
N GLN A 109 15.92 23.94 5.92
CA GLN A 109 15.66 25.35 5.65
C GLN A 109 14.16 25.67 5.67
N HIS A 110 13.35 24.79 5.09
CA HIS A 110 11.90 24.96 5.01
C HIS A 110 11.13 23.99 5.91
N GLU A 111 11.80 23.12 6.68
CA GLU A 111 11.20 22.17 7.62
C GLU A 111 10.19 21.21 6.97
N GLY A 112 10.59 20.59 5.86
CA GLY A 112 9.78 19.61 5.12
C GLY A 112 10.61 18.47 4.56
N TYR A 113 9.96 17.53 3.87
CA TYR A 113 10.65 16.45 3.16
C TYR A 113 10.61 16.70 1.65
N ASP A 114 11.76 16.59 1.01
CA ASP A 114 11.88 16.66 -0.45
C ASP A 114 11.26 15.42 -1.07
N TRP A 115 10.40 15.62 -2.07
CA TRP A 115 9.60 14.57 -2.69
C TRP A 115 10.48 13.62 -3.50
N GLU A 116 11.33 14.21 -4.34
CA GLU A 116 12.25 13.48 -5.21
C GLU A 116 13.64 14.10 -5.16
N LEU A 117 14.66 13.25 -5.15
CA LEU A 117 16.05 13.66 -5.10
C LEU A 117 16.93 12.77 -5.97
N GLU A 118 17.97 13.38 -6.51
CA GLU A 118 19.10 12.69 -7.10
C GLU A 118 20.16 12.50 -6.00
N TRP A 119 20.60 11.26 -5.82
CA TRP A 119 21.59 10.85 -4.83
C TRP A 119 22.82 10.28 -5.51
N HIS A 120 23.99 10.87 -5.22
CA HIS A 120 25.29 10.43 -5.72
C HIS A 120 26.29 10.42 -4.57
N ASP A 121 26.74 9.22 -4.16
CA ASP A 121 27.84 9.01 -3.21
C ASP A 121 27.81 9.94 -1.98
N GLY A 122 26.69 9.95 -1.25
CA GLY A 122 26.55 10.77 -0.04
C GLY A 122 26.06 12.20 -0.28
N LYS A 123 25.78 12.60 -1.53
CA LYS A 123 25.34 13.95 -1.88
C LYS A 123 23.95 13.95 -2.49
N LYS A 124 23.07 14.82 -1.96
CA LYS A 124 21.74 15.07 -2.52
C LYS A 124 21.71 16.25 -3.48
N ARG A 125 20.89 16.15 -4.51
CA ARG A 125 20.34 17.28 -5.27
C ARG A 125 18.82 17.08 -5.36
N THR A 126 18.06 18.04 -4.84
CA THR A 126 16.59 17.98 -4.89
C THR A 126 16.11 18.11 -6.33
N LEU A 127 15.27 17.18 -6.77
CA LEU A 127 14.61 17.16 -8.09
C LEU A 127 13.21 17.76 -7.99
N ASP A 128 12.48 17.39 -6.94
CA ASP A 128 11.18 17.93 -6.61
C ASP A 128 11.10 18.23 -5.10
N ALA A 129 10.86 19.51 -4.78
CA ALA A 129 10.76 20.03 -3.43
C ALA A 129 9.29 20.23 -2.97
N THR A 130 8.31 19.81 -3.77
CA THR A 130 6.89 19.89 -3.44
C THR A 130 6.60 19.13 -2.15
N ARG A 131 5.81 19.72 -1.27
CA ARG A 131 5.45 19.13 0.02
C ARG A 131 4.13 18.39 -0.16
N HIS A 132 4.16 17.07 -0.09
CA HIS A 132 2.95 16.25 -0.20
C HIS A 132 2.51 15.74 1.17
N CYS A 133 1.23 15.93 1.51
CA CYS A 133 0.61 15.29 2.67
C CYS A 133 0.70 13.77 2.56
N TYR A 134 0.53 13.22 1.34
CA TYR A 134 0.79 11.82 1.03
C TYR A 134 2.20 11.37 1.47
N GLY A 135 3.23 12.18 1.18
CA GLY A 135 4.60 11.92 1.62
C GLY A 135 4.74 11.91 3.14
N LEU A 136 4.15 12.90 3.83
CA LEU A 136 4.18 12.98 5.28
C LEU A 136 3.44 11.81 5.97
N ALA A 137 2.35 11.32 5.36
CA ALA A 137 1.68 10.12 5.83
C ALA A 137 2.63 8.91 5.83
N PHE A 138 3.37 8.70 4.74
CA PHE A 138 4.37 7.63 4.68
C PHE A 138 5.57 7.85 5.63
N VAL A 139 5.97 9.10 5.88
CA VAL A 139 6.98 9.41 6.90
C VAL A 139 6.48 9.02 8.30
N LEU A 140 5.23 9.38 8.65
CA LEU A 140 4.61 9.01 9.92
C LEU A 140 4.49 7.49 10.06
N LEU A 141 4.10 6.79 9.00
CA LEU A 141 4.03 5.33 8.94
C LEU A 141 5.41 4.70 9.16
N ALA A 142 6.45 5.19 8.48
CA ALA A 142 7.82 4.71 8.63
C ALA A 142 8.32 4.85 10.07
N TYR A 143 8.13 6.02 10.71
CA TYR A 143 8.50 6.20 12.12
C TYR A 143 7.69 5.31 13.06
N SER A 144 6.41 5.10 12.79
CA SER A 144 5.53 4.26 13.61
C SER A 144 5.96 2.80 13.59
N HIS A 145 6.21 2.23 12.40
CA HIS A 145 6.67 0.86 12.29
C HIS A 145 8.11 0.66 12.80
N ALA A 146 9.00 1.63 12.59
CA ALA A 146 10.33 1.61 13.18
C ALA A 146 10.28 1.59 14.71
N ALA A 147 9.44 2.42 15.32
CA ALA A 147 9.25 2.42 16.78
C ALA A 147 8.70 1.06 17.28
N MET A 148 7.74 0.46 16.57
CA MET A 148 7.23 -0.88 16.90
C MET A 148 8.29 -1.99 16.72
N ALA A 149 9.29 -1.79 15.87
CA ALA A 149 10.43 -2.68 15.70
C ALA A 149 11.54 -2.47 16.76
N GLY A 150 11.36 -1.55 17.72
CA GLY A 150 12.35 -1.28 18.78
C GLY A 150 13.42 -0.26 18.39
N ILE A 151 13.20 0.53 17.33
CA ILE A 151 14.03 1.69 16.98
C ILE A 151 13.51 2.88 17.80
N GLU A 152 13.92 2.95 19.06
CA GLU A 152 13.41 3.91 20.05
C GLU A 152 13.60 5.37 19.63
N GLU A 153 14.64 5.70 18.86
CA GLU A 153 14.85 7.05 18.33
C GLU A 153 13.77 7.51 17.33
N ALA A 154 12.93 6.61 16.82
CA ALA A 154 11.82 6.94 15.94
C ALA A 154 10.59 7.47 16.69
N ARG A 155 10.41 7.11 17.97
CA ARG A 155 9.23 7.50 18.77
C ARG A 155 8.97 9.01 18.83
N PRO A 156 9.94 9.88 19.18
CA PRO A 156 9.69 11.33 19.20
C PRO A 156 9.34 11.89 17.81
N MET A 157 9.79 11.22 16.74
CA MET A 157 9.52 11.66 15.37
C MET A 157 8.07 11.42 14.93
N ILE A 158 7.35 10.48 15.56
CA ILE A 158 5.91 10.28 15.35
C ILE A 158 5.16 11.56 15.72
N GLY A 159 5.42 12.09 16.92
CA GLY A 159 4.83 13.35 17.40
C GLY A 159 5.20 14.53 16.51
N ALA A 160 6.49 14.70 16.21
CA ALA A 160 6.96 15.80 15.36
C ALA A 160 6.36 15.78 13.95
N THR A 161 6.23 14.59 13.34
CA THR A 161 5.62 14.45 12.00
C THR A 161 4.13 14.75 12.05
N PHE A 162 3.42 14.25 13.05
CA PHE A 162 2.01 14.57 13.26
C PHE A 162 1.80 16.07 13.43
N GLU A 163 2.57 16.73 14.30
CA GLU A 163 2.50 18.18 14.49
C GLU A 163 2.78 18.96 13.20
N LEU A 164 3.74 18.52 12.38
CA LEU A 164 3.98 19.13 11.07
C LEU A 164 2.74 19.01 10.16
N MET A 165 2.11 17.84 10.11
CA MET A 165 0.88 17.63 9.34
C MET A 165 -0.27 18.50 9.87
N GLU A 166 -0.42 18.61 11.18
CA GLU A 166 -1.42 19.47 11.84
C GLU A 166 -1.22 20.95 11.49
N HIS A 167 0.02 21.44 11.51
CA HIS A 167 0.29 22.84 11.24
C HIS A 167 0.20 23.21 9.76
N ARG A 168 0.55 22.29 8.85
CA ARG A 168 0.72 22.60 7.43
C ARG A 168 -0.44 22.17 6.54
N PHE A 169 -1.12 21.07 6.87
CA PHE A 169 -2.13 20.47 6.00
C PHE A 169 -3.51 20.33 6.63
N TRP A 170 -3.63 20.29 7.95
CA TRP A 170 -4.94 20.09 8.57
C TRP A 170 -5.88 21.28 8.37
N ASP A 171 -7.01 21.03 7.72
CA ASP A 171 -8.14 21.94 7.66
C ASP A 171 -9.17 21.53 8.71
N ALA A 172 -9.22 22.26 9.83
CA ALA A 172 -10.13 21.96 10.94
C ALA A 172 -11.61 22.15 10.59
N ALA A 173 -11.94 23.02 9.63
CA ALA A 173 -13.32 23.24 9.20
C ALA A 173 -13.81 22.07 8.33
N ALA A 174 -12.94 21.60 7.42
CA ALA A 174 -13.22 20.41 6.63
C ALA A 174 -13.09 19.11 7.45
N GLY A 175 -12.26 19.09 8.49
CA GLY A 175 -11.89 17.88 9.21
C GLY A 175 -11.09 16.89 8.35
N LEU A 176 -10.29 17.40 7.41
CA LEU A 176 -9.48 16.63 6.46
C LEU A 176 -8.15 17.36 6.22
N TYR A 177 -7.17 16.63 5.70
CA TYR A 177 -5.87 17.20 5.30
C TYR A 177 -5.92 17.69 3.85
N ALA A 178 -5.35 18.86 3.59
CA ALA A 178 -5.04 19.33 2.25
C ALA A 178 -3.91 18.49 1.63
N ASP A 179 -3.78 18.51 0.30
CA ASP A 179 -3.03 17.48 -0.42
C ASP A 179 -1.54 17.81 -0.59
N GLU A 180 -1.24 19.01 -1.09
CA GLU A 180 0.13 19.43 -1.39
C GLU A 180 0.35 20.92 -1.19
N ALA A 181 1.61 21.31 -1.04
CA ALA A 181 2.04 22.68 -0.94
C ALA A 181 3.37 22.89 -1.69
N SER A 182 3.61 24.13 -2.11
CA SER A 182 4.92 24.55 -2.61
C SER A 182 6.03 24.35 -1.54
N PRO A 183 7.32 24.43 -1.92
CA PRO A 183 8.43 24.31 -0.96
C PRO A 183 8.36 25.33 0.20
N ASP A 184 7.77 26.50 -0.04
CA ASP A 184 7.52 27.57 0.96
C ASP A 184 6.16 27.45 1.67
N TRP A 185 5.51 26.28 1.61
CA TRP A 185 4.27 25.94 2.31
C TRP A 185 3.02 26.72 1.86
N ARG A 186 2.93 27.08 0.58
CA ARG A 186 1.66 27.56 0.01
C ARG A 186 0.84 26.35 -0.44
N VAL A 187 -0.20 26.05 0.33
CA VAL A 187 -1.11 24.94 0.07
C VAL A 187 -1.85 25.17 -1.25
N SER A 188 -1.90 24.14 -2.11
CA SER A 188 -2.60 24.19 -3.40
C SER A 188 -4.13 24.18 -3.20
N SER A 189 -4.87 24.44 -4.27
CA SER A 189 -6.35 24.35 -4.25
C SER A 189 -6.87 22.92 -4.43
N TYR A 190 -6.02 21.96 -4.80
CA TYR A 190 -6.44 20.56 -4.98
C TYR A 190 -6.66 19.87 -3.63
N ARG A 191 -7.67 19.01 -3.56
CA ARG A 191 -7.95 18.14 -2.42
C ARG A 191 -8.11 16.71 -2.92
N GLY A 192 -7.45 15.77 -2.25
CA GLY A 192 -7.44 14.37 -2.63
C GLY A 192 -7.83 13.45 -1.48
N GLN A 193 -8.61 12.42 -1.78
CA GLN A 193 -8.88 11.36 -0.81
C GLN A 193 -7.61 10.56 -0.49
N ASN A 194 -6.73 10.37 -1.48
CA ASN A 194 -5.58 9.45 -1.40
C ASN A 194 -4.60 9.81 -0.26
N ALA A 195 -4.23 11.08 -0.14
CA ALA A 195 -3.40 11.55 0.98
C ALA A 195 -4.10 11.35 2.35
N ASN A 196 -5.42 11.50 2.40
CA ASN A 196 -6.21 11.31 3.61
C ASN A 196 -6.34 9.83 3.99
N MET A 197 -6.46 8.93 3.00
CA MET A 197 -6.47 7.48 3.20
C MET A 197 -5.17 6.98 3.85
N HIS A 198 -4.02 7.32 3.26
CA HIS A 198 -2.74 6.93 3.86
C HIS A 198 -2.44 7.69 5.15
N THR A 199 -2.99 8.89 5.35
CA THR A 199 -2.93 9.54 6.67
C THR A 199 -3.70 8.74 7.71
N THR A 200 -4.90 8.21 7.39
CA THR A 200 -5.64 7.30 8.28
C THR A 200 -4.82 6.04 8.59
N GLU A 201 -4.20 5.42 7.59
CA GLU A 201 -3.30 4.28 7.78
C GLU A 201 -2.15 4.61 8.75
N ALA A 202 -1.44 5.70 8.51
CA ALA A 202 -0.31 6.14 9.32
C ALA A 202 -0.71 6.52 10.75
N LEU A 203 -1.89 7.11 10.93
CA LEU A 203 -2.42 7.47 12.25
C LEU A 203 -2.83 6.23 13.06
N LEU A 204 -3.39 5.20 12.42
CA LEU A 204 -3.66 3.91 13.06
C LEU A 204 -2.36 3.24 13.51
N ALA A 205 -1.33 3.22 12.65
CA ALA A 205 0.00 2.73 13.02
C ALA A 205 0.65 3.56 14.16
N ALA A 206 0.51 4.88 14.13
CA ALA A 206 1.00 5.76 15.20
C ALA A 206 0.29 5.48 16.53
N HIS A 207 -1.03 5.24 16.49
CA HIS A 207 -1.79 4.81 17.66
C HIS A 207 -1.30 3.46 18.19
N GLU A 208 -1.05 2.46 17.32
CA GLU A 208 -0.50 1.17 17.73
C GLU A 208 0.88 1.31 18.40
N ALA A 209 1.74 2.14 17.83
CA ALA A 209 3.11 2.37 18.30
C ALA A 209 3.18 3.10 19.65
N THR A 210 2.22 3.99 19.94
CA THR A 210 2.30 4.94 21.06
C THR A 210 1.18 4.82 22.09
N ARG A 211 0.03 4.26 21.70
CA ARG A 211 -1.24 4.24 22.44
C ARG A 211 -1.85 5.61 22.73
N HIS A 212 -1.34 6.69 22.11
CA HIS A 212 -1.94 8.01 22.27
C HIS A 212 -3.26 8.09 21.49
N LEU A 213 -4.31 8.58 22.14
CA LEU A 213 -5.67 8.63 21.56
C LEU A 213 -5.83 9.67 20.46
N VAL A 214 -5.01 10.74 20.46
CA VAL A 214 -5.09 11.81 19.45
C VAL A 214 -4.97 11.28 18.02
N TYR A 215 -4.13 10.26 17.80
CA TYR A 215 -3.98 9.65 16.49
C TYR A 215 -5.22 8.86 16.07
N LEU A 216 -5.81 8.09 17.01
CA LEU A 216 -7.03 7.33 16.77
C LEU A 216 -8.24 8.25 16.54
N ASP A 217 -8.37 9.31 17.33
CA ASP A 217 -9.42 10.33 17.17
C ASP A 217 -9.33 10.99 15.79
N ARG A 218 -8.11 11.25 15.33
CA ARG A 218 -7.88 11.83 14.01
C ARG A 218 -8.19 10.85 12.89
N ALA A 219 -7.74 9.60 13.00
CA ALA A 219 -8.03 8.54 12.04
C ALA A 219 -9.54 8.34 11.84
N GLU A 220 -10.31 8.28 12.94
CA GLU A 220 -11.78 8.17 12.88
C GLU A 220 -12.41 9.40 12.20
N ARG A 221 -11.95 10.61 12.53
CA ARG A 221 -12.47 11.84 11.94
C ARG A 221 -12.26 11.87 10.43
N VAL A 222 -11.05 11.53 9.98
CA VAL A 222 -10.73 11.48 8.55
C VAL A 222 -11.53 10.37 7.85
N ALA A 223 -11.57 9.16 8.42
CA ALA A 223 -12.31 8.04 7.85
C ALA A 223 -13.80 8.35 7.69
N SER A 224 -14.47 8.84 8.74
CA SER A 224 -15.89 9.22 8.66
C SER A 224 -16.15 10.33 7.64
N ASN A 225 -15.26 11.32 7.57
CA ASN A 225 -15.40 12.39 6.58
C ASN A 225 -15.22 11.89 5.15
N ILE A 226 -14.23 11.04 4.84
CA ILE A 226 -14.05 10.51 3.48
C ILE A 226 -15.13 9.46 3.14
N THR A 227 -15.23 8.41 3.94
CA THR A 227 -16.01 7.22 3.56
C THR A 227 -17.51 7.43 3.76
N LEU A 228 -17.95 8.46 4.49
CA LEU A 228 -19.38 8.80 4.63
C LEU A 228 -19.70 10.15 3.97
N ARG A 229 -19.07 11.25 4.42
CA ARG A 229 -19.45 12.60 3.96
C ARG A 229 -19.07 12.84 2.50
N GLN A 230 -17.81 12.61 2.12
CA GLN A 230 -17.37 12.80 0.74
C GLN A 230 -17.98 11.76 -0.20
N ALA A 231 -18.07 10.50 0.24
CA ALA A 231 -18.69 9.43 -0.54
C ALA A 231 -20.18 9.71 -0.85
N LYS A 232 -20.92 10.35 0.05
CA LYS A 232 -22.31 10.76 -0.20
C LYS A 232 -22.44 11.76 -1.38
N LEU A 233 -21.40 12.53 -1.67
CA LEU A 233 -21.37 13.45 -2.81
C LEU A 233 -21.06 12.74 -4.15
N SER A 234 -20.61 11.49 -4.09
CA SER A 234 -20.10 10.71 -5.22
C SER A 234 -20.73 9.31 -5.28
N GLN A 235 -22.06 9.29 -5.30
CA GLN A 235 -22.87 8.07 -5.47
C GLN A 235 -22.64 6.99 -4.40
N GLY A 236 -22.13 7.37 -3.23
CA GLY A 236 -21.85 6.44 -2.14
C GLY A 236 -20.53 5.69 -2.29
N LEU A 237 -19.64 6.09 -3.20
CA LEU A 237 -18.28 5.55 -3.34
C LEU A 237 -17.24 6.63 -3.09
N VAL A 238 -16.00 6.25 -2.78
CA VAL A 238 -14.92 7.22 -2.54
C VAL A 238 -14.36 7.68 -3.88
N TRP A 239 -14.73 8.89 -4.30
CA TRP A 239 -14.11 9.58 -5.44
C TRP A 239 -12.75 10.18 -5.06
N GLU A 240 -11.84 10.30 -6.02
CA GLU A 240 -10.46 10.69 -5.77
C GLU A 240 -10.27 12.20 -5.55
N HIS A 241 -10.97 13.02 -6.35
CA HIS A 241 -10.59 14.42 -6.59
C HIS A 241 -11.65 15.42 -6.14
N PHE A 242 -11.21 16.46 -5.44
CA PHE A 242 -12.08 17.50 -4.91
C PHE A 242 -11.47 18.89 -5.10
N HIS A 243 -12.34 19.88 -5.23
CA HIS A 243 -11.96 21.28 -5.17
C HIS A 243 -11.59 21.70 -3.74
N ALA A 244 -11.06 22.92 -3.59
CA ALA A 244 -10.61 23.45 -2.30
C ALA A 244 -11.69 23.46 -1.21
N ASP A 245 -12.96 23.55 -1.58
CA ASP A 245 -14.13 23.52 -0.70
C ASP A 245 -14.68 22.11 -0.45
N TRP A 246 -13.97 21.07 -0.91
CA TRP A 246 -14.35 19.66 -0.84
C TRP A 246 -15.60 19.27 -1.65
N SER A 247 -16.03 20.08 -2.60
CA SER A 247 -16.94 19.65 -3.66
C SER A 247 -16.23 18.74 -4.66
N VAL A 248 -16.97 17.80 -5.26
CA VAL A 248 -16.41 16.78 -6.17
C VAL A 248 -15.92 17.44 -7.46
N ASP A 249 -14.70 17.11 -7.87
CA ASP A 249 -14.17 17.45 -9.19
C ASP A 249 -14.22 16.22 -10.09
N TRP A 250 -15.25 16.15 -10.95
CA TRP A 250 -15.49 15.00 -11.83
C TRP A 250 -14.56 14.92 -13.04
N HIS A 251 -13.85 16.01 -13.36
CA HIS A 251 -13.09 16.15 -14.61
C HIS A 251 -11.58 16.22 -14.38
N TYR A 252 -11.13 16.19 -13.12
CA TYR A 252 -9.71 16.18 -12.79
C TYR A 252 -9.02 14.97 -13.44
N ASN A 253 -8.02 15.23 -14.28
CA ASN A 253 -7.24 14.23 -15.02
C ASN A 253 -8.05 13.27 -15.93
N GLU A 254 -9.28 13.62 -16.33
CA GLU A 254 -10.10 12.79 -17.22
C GLU A 254 -9.40 12.45 -18.55
N GLU A 255 -8.58 13.38 -19.05
CA GLU A 255 -7.80 13.21 -20.28
C GLU A 255 -6.30 12.91 -20.04
N ASP A 256 -5.86 12.78 -18.77
CA ASP A 256 -4.45 12.57 -18.41
C ASP A 256 -4.28 11.34 -17.49
N SER A 257 -3.96 10.20 -18.09
CA SER A 257 -3.63 8.96 -17.37
C SER A 257 -2.16 8.84 -16.96
N SER A 258 -1.32 9.86 -17.23
CA SER A 258 0.12 9.79 -16.90
C SER A 258 0.40 9.95 -15.40
N ASN A 259 -0.51 10.60 -14.67
CA ASN A 259 -0.39 10.79 -13.22
C ASN A 259 -0.90 9.57 -12.45
N ILE A 260 0.00 8.63 -12.17
CA ILE A 260 -0.31 7.38 -11.46
C ILE A 260 -0.77 7.56 -9.99
N PHE A 261 -0.59 8.75 -9.40
CA PHE A 261 -1.05 9.04 -8.03
C PHE A 261 -2.43 9.71 -8.00
N ARG A 262 -2.87 10.27 -9.13
CA ARG A 262 -4.17 10.95 -9.29
C ARG A 262 -4.85 10.52 -10.60
N PRO A 263 -5.10 9.22 -10.82
CA PRO A 263 -5.84 8.75 -11.99
C PRO A 263 -7.32 9.15 -11.90
N TRP A 264 -7.93 9.43 -13.05
CA TRP A 264 -9.39 9.64 -13.14
C TRP A 264 -10.17 8.35 -12.87
N GLY A 265 -11.41 8.52 -12.38
CA GLY A 265 -12.34 7.42 -12.12
C GLY A 265 -12.30 6.94 -10.67
N PHE A 266 -13.28 6.13 -10.31
CA PHE A 266 -13.26 5.40 -9.05
C PHE A 266 -12.17 4.33 -9.09
N GLN A 267 -11.35 4.30 -8.06
CA GLN A 267 -10.30 3.30 -7.88
C GLN A 267 -10.84 2.16 -6.99
N PRO A 268 -11.15 0.97 -7.52
CA PRO A 268 -11.66 -0.17 -6.76
C PRO A 268 -10.67 -0.59 -5.66
N GLY A 269 -9.37 -0.50 -5.94
CA GLY A 269 -8.31 -0.72 -4.95
C GLY A 269 -8.49 0.16 -3.71
N HIS A 270 -8.68 1.47 -3.89
CA HIS A 270 -8.92 2.38 -2.77
C HIS A 270 -10.24 2.15 -2.05
N GLN A 271 -11.29 1.66 -2.74
CA GLN A 271 -12.53 1.28 -2.04
C GLN A 271 -12.26 0.12 -1.06
N THR A 272 -11.52 -0.90 -1.52
CA THR A 272 -11.17 -2.04 -0.68
C THR A 272 -10.14 -1.67 0.40
N GLU A 273 -9.17 -0.81 0.10
CA GLU A 273 -8.22 -0.31 1.10
C GLU A 273 -8.92 0.50 2.20
N TRP A 274 -9.90 1.35 1.86
CA TRP A 274 -10.75 1.98 2.87
C TRP A 274 -11.52 0.94 3.69
N ALA A 275 -12.11 -0.07 3.07
CA ALA A 275 -12.79 -1.14 3.80
C ALA A 275 -11.83 -1.86 4.78
N LYS A 276 -10.59 -2.16 4.38
CA LYS A 276 -9.53 -2.65 5.27
C LYS A 276 -9.30 -1.69 6.44
N LEU A 277 -9.07 -0.41 6.17
CA LEU A 277 -8.79 0.60 7.20
C LEU A 277 -9.96 0.78 8.18
N LEU A 278 -11.21 0.68 7.72
CA LEU A 278 -12.40 0.72 8.59
C LEU A 278 -12.45 -0.49 9.54
N LEU A 279 -12.05 -1.68 9.07
CA LEU A 279 -11.95 -2.88 9.91
C LEU A 279 -10.80 -2.77 10.91
N ILE A 280 -9.66 -2.21 10.50
CA ILE A 280 -8.53 -1.91 11.40
C ILE A 280 -8.97 -0.92 12.49
N LEU A 281 -9.66 0.16 12.11
CA LEU A 281 -10.22 1.14 13.05
C LEU A 281 -11.22 0.49 14.01
N GLU A 282 -12.10 -0.40 13.52
CA GLU A 282 -13.09 -1.12 14.34
C GLU A 282 -12.42 -1.92 15.47
N ARG A 283 -11.22 -2.48 15.25
CA ARG A 283 -10.47 -3.21 16.28
C ARG A 283 -10.13 -2.35 17.50
N PHE A 284 -9.84 -1.07 17.28
CA PHE A 284 -9.48 -0.13 18.34
C PHE A 284 -10.70 0.61 18.89
N ARG A 285 -11.69 0.88 18.03
CA ARG A 285 -12.89 1.64 18.37
C ARG A 285 -14.09 1.10 17.59
N PRO A 286 -14.82 0.11 18.15
CA PRO A 286 -15.96 -0.46 17.47
C PRO A 286 -17.10 0.56 17.41
N LEU A 287 -17.46 0.98 16.19
CA LEU A 287 -18.57 1.88 15.90
C LEU A 287 -19.52 1.19 14.92
N PRO A 288 -20.85 1.36 15.08
CA PRO A 288 -21.84 0.56 14.35
C PRO A 288 -21.85 0.77 12.83
N TRP A 289 -21.23 1.84 12.33
CA TRP A 289 -21.17 2.17 10.91
C TRP A 289 -19.97 1.54 10.18
N LEU A 290 -18.92 1.12 10.90
CA LEU A 290 -17.64 0.70 10.30
C LEU A 290 -17.79 -0.55 9.44
N LEU A 291 -18.31 -1.64 10.03
CA LEU A 291 -18.46 -2.91 9.32
C LEU A 291 -19.44 -2.83 8.14
N PRO A 292 -20.68 -2.28 8.28
CA PRO A 292 -21.57 -2.12 7.13
C PRO A 292 -20.91 -1.33 6.00
N ARG A 293 -20.20 -0.25 6.33
CA ARG A 293 -19.55 0.57 5.32
C ARG A 293 -18.38 -0.14 4.63
N ALA A 294 -17.60 -0.93 5.36
CA ALA A 294 -16.54 -1.75 4.78
C ALA A 294 -17.09 -2.78 3.79
N ILE A 295 -18.22 -3.42 4.12
CA ILE A 295 -18.90 -4.37 3.22
C ILE A 295 -19.40 -3.67 1.94
N GLU A 296 -20.06 -2.51 2.08
CA GLU A 296 -20.55 -1.73 0.92
C GLU A 296 -19.43 -1.36 -0.05
N LEU A 297 -18.30 -0.87 0.46
CA LEU A 297 -17.16 -0.48 -0.36
C LEU A 297 -16.51 -1.68 -1.06
N PHE A 298 -16.36 -2.80 -0.35
CA PHE A 298 -15.84 -4.04 -0.93
C PHE A 298 -16.77 -4.58 -2.03
N ASP A 299 -18.07 -4.69 -1.74
CA ASP A 299 -19.05 -5.23 -2.69
C ASP A 299 -19.16 -4.36 -3.95
N ALA A 300 -19.07 -3.04 -3.82
CA ALA A 300 -19.05 -2.13 -4.96
C ALA A 300 -17.79 -2.33 -5.84
N ALA A 301 -16.61 -2.45 -5.23
CA ALA A 301 -15.38 -2.71 -5.98
C ALA A 301 -15.46 -4.01 -6.77
N MET A 302 -15.93 -5.10 -6.14
CA MET A 302 -16.08 -6.39 -6.82
C MET A 302 -17.11 -6.33 -7.94
N THR A 303 -18.23 -5.64 -7.73
CA THR A 303 -19.31 -5.52 -8.72
C THR A 303 -18.88 -4.77 -9.98
N HIS A 304 -18.09 -3.71 -9.83
CA HIS A 304 -17.75 -2.81 -10.95
C HIS A 304 -16.43 -3.14 -11.63
N ALA A 305 -15.50 -3.81 -10.95
CA ALA A 305 -14.12 -3.94 -11.44
C ALA A 305 -13.61 -5.37 -11.61
N TRP A 306 -14.32 -6.40 -11.13
CA TRP A 306 -13.89 -7.78 -11.38
C TRP A 306 -14.01 -8.14 -12.86
N ASP A 307 -12.92 -8.63 -13.45
CA ASP A 307 -12.89 -9.10 -14.83
C ASP A 307 -13.34 -10.57 -14.93
N GLU A 308 -14.56 -10.80 -15.40
CA GLU A 308 -15.12 -12.15 -15.59
C GLU A 308 -14.43 -12.94 -16.73
N ASP A 309 -13.75 -12.25 -17.65
CA ASP A 309 -13.13 -12.91 -18.82
C ASP A 309 -11.69 -13.36 -18.54
N HIS A 310 -10.88 -12.53 -17.87
CA HIS A 310 -9.47 -12.81 -17.60
C HIS A 310 -9.07 -12.84 -16.12
N GLY A 311 -10.02 -12.62 -15.21
CA GLY A 311 -9.78 -12.57 -13.76
C GLY A 311 -9.10 -11.28 -13.30
N GLY A 312 -9.18 -11.02 -12.00
CA GLY A 312 -8.55 -9.87 -11.36
C GLY A 312 -9.34 -8.57 -11.50
N LEU A 313 -9.04 -7.62 -10.63
CA LEU A 313 -9.68 -6.31 -10.65
C LEU A 313 -8.98 -5.36 -11.63
N TYR A 314 -9.80 -4.70 -12.46
CA TYR A 314 -9.42 -3.54 -13.27
C TYR A 314 -9.00 -2.34 -12.42
N TYR A 315 -8.30 -1.38 -13.03
CA TYR A 315 -7.72 -0.24 -12.31
C TYR A 315 -8.71 0.87 -12.02
N GLY A 316 -9.66 1.13 -12.91
CA GLY A 316 -10.60 2.24 -12.71
C GLY A 316 -11.92 2.07 -13.44
N PHE A 317 -12.98 2.63 -12.85
CA PHE A 317 -14.30 2.72 -13.49
C PHE A 317 -14.91 4.12 -13.34
N GLY A 318 -15.66 4.55 -14.34
CA GLY A 318 -16.30 5.86 -14.39
C GLY A 318 -17.56 5.96 -13.51
N PRO A 319 -18.13 7.17 -13.37
CA PRO A 319 -19.35 7.38 -12.59
C PRO A 319 -20.61 6.68 -13.10
N ASP A 320 -20.58 6.13 -14.33
CA ASP A 320 -21.64 5.32 -14.91
C ASP A 320 -21.44 3.80 -14.65
N GLY A 321 -20.36 3.45 -13.94
CA GLY A 321 -19.99 2.07 -13.63
C GLY A 321 -19.23 1.35 -14.75
N THR A 322 -18.90 2.03 -15.84
CA THR A 322 -18.10 1.44 -16.93
C THR A 322 -16.62 1.45 -16.59
N VAL A 323 -15.90 0.37 -16.90
CA VAL A 323 -14.43 0.33 -16.72
C VAL A 323 -13.79 1.35 -17.66
N CYS A 324 -12.96 2.23 -17.11
CA CYS A 324 -12.25 3.28 -17.85
C CYS A 324 -10.74 3.03 -17.94
N ASP A 325 -10.19 2.21 -17.03
CA ASP A 325 -8.84 1.71 -17.11
C ASP A 325 -8.84 0.19 -16.86
N HIS A 326 -8.51 -0.54 -17.93
CA HIS A 326 -8.53 -2.00 -17.96
C HIS A 326 -7.20 -2.64 -17.52
N ASP A 327 -6.20 -1.86 -17.15
CA ASP A 327 -4.98 -2.43 -16.60
C ASP A 327 -5.23 -3.10 -15.25
N LYS A 328 -4.39 -4.06 -14.92
CA LYS A 328 -4.43 -4.80 -13.66
C LYS A 328 -3.21 -4.38 -12.85
N TYR A 329 -3.43 -3.91 -11.62
CA TYR A 329 -2.34 -3.44 -10.74
C TYR A 329 -2.15 -4.35 -9.53
N PHE A 330 -0.90 -4.58 -9.16
CA PHE A 330 -0.51 -5.46 -8.05
C PHE A 330 -1.15 -5.07 -6.71
N TRP A 331 -1.16 -3.76 -6.43
CA TRP A 331 -1.62 -3.23 -5.14
C TRP A 331 -3.13 -3.33 -5.01
N VAL A 332 -3.89 -3.18 -6.10
CA VAL A 332 -5.34 -3.37 -6.10
C VAL A 332 -5.67 -4.78 -5.61
N GLN A 333 -5.02 -5.79 -6.20
CA GLN A 333 -5.27 -7.18 -5.82
C GLN A 333 -4.86 -7.44 -4.36
N ALA A 334 -3.72 -6.87 -3.94
CA ALA A 334 -3.20 -7.03 -2.59
C ALA A 334 -4.14 -6.48 -1.51
N GLU A 335 -4.60 -5.25 -1.69
CA GLU A 335 -5.53 -4.60 -0.79
C GLU A 335 -6.89 -5.33 -0.75
N THR A 336 -7.36 -5.79 -1.92
CA THR A 336 -8.64 -6.51 -1.99
C THR A 336 -8.58 -7.87 -1.29
N PHE A 337 -7.52 -8.69 -1.47
CA PHE A 337 -7.45 -9.96 -0.74
C PHE A 337 -7.32 -9.75 0.77
N ALA A 338 -6.54 -8.76 1.22
CA ALA A 338 -6.42 -8.48 2.66
C ALA A 338 -7.78 -8.12 3.26
N THR A 339 -8.52 -7.25 2.56
CA THR A 339 -9.88 -6.86 2.94
C THR A 339 -10.82 -8.05 2.99
N ALA A 340 -10.78 -8.92 1.98
CA ALA A 340 -11.62 -10.11 1.90
C ALA A 340 -11.37 -11.05 3.10
N ALA A 341 -10.11 -11.31 3.46
CA ALA A 341 -9.78 -12.11 4.63
C ALA A 341 -10.26 -11.48 5.95
N LEU A 342 -10.09 -10.17 6.13
CA LEU A 342 -10.58 -9.46 7.32
C LEU A 342 -12.10 -9.50 7.42
N LEU A 343 -12.82 -9.31 6.31
CA LEU A 343 -14.28 -9.42 6.26
C LEU A 343 -14.75 -10.86 6.53
N GLY A 344 -14.09 -11.86 5.94
CA GLY A 344 -14.38 -13.28 6.16
C GLY A 344 -14.22 -13.64 7.65
N LYS A 345 -13.13 -13.21 8.28
CA LYS A 345 -12.92 -13.37 9.72
C LYS A 345 -13.98 -12.64 10.55
N ARG A 346 -14.26 -11.37 10.23
CA ARG A 346 -15.12 -10.49 11.02
C ARG A 346 -16.59 -10.88 10.95
N THR A 347 -17.04 -11.41 9.83
CA THR A 347 -18.46 -11.75 9.57
C THR A 347 -18.77 -13.23 9.73
N GLY A 348 -17.77 -14.11 9.59
CA GLY A 348 -17.99 -15.56 9.47
C GLY A 348 -18.68 -15.98 8.17
N ASN A 349 -18.80 -15.08 7.19
CA ASN A 349 -19.42 -15.36 5.90
C ASN A 349 -18.35 -15.84 4.90
N GLU A 350 -18.51 -17.08 4.42
CA GLU A 350 -17.55 -17.75 3.55
C GLU A 350 -17.37 -17.04 2.20
N ARG A 351 -18.34 -16.23 1.74
CA ARG A 351 -18.23 -15.51 0.46
C ARG A 351 -16.98 -14.63 0.35
N PHE A 352 -16.51 -14.09 1.48
CA PHE A 352 -15.31 -13.26 1.48
C PHE A 352 -14.04 -14.10 1.44
N TRP A 353 -14.08 -15.32 1.98
CA TRP A 353 -12.98 -16.27 1.84
C TRP A 353 -12.91 -16.88 0.44
N ASP A 354 -14.05 -17.09 -0.22
CA ASP A 354 -14.10 -17.46 -1.63
C ASP A 354 -13.42 -16.39 -2.49
N TRP A 355 -13.72 -15.11 -2.25
CA TRP A 355 -13.04 -14.00 -2.92
C TRP A 355 -11.55 -13.91 -2.58
N TYR A 356 -11.16 -14.12 -1.32
CA TYR A 356 -9.76 -14.19 -0.93
C TYR A 356 -9.00 -15.25 -1.75
N ASP A 357 -9.55 -16.47 -1.85
CA ASP A 357 -8.92 -17.56 -2.60
C ASP A 357 -8.89 -17.27 -4.11
N GLU A 358 -9.93 -16.66 -4.66
CA GLU A 358 -10.00 -16.28 -6.08
C GLU A 358 -8.94 -15.25 -6.45
N ILE A 359 -8.84 -14.17 -5.67
CA ILE A 359 -7.87 -13.09 -5.90
C ILE A 359 -6.44 -13.60 -5.73
N TRP A 360 -6.19 -14.48 -4.74
CA TRP A 360 -4.89 -15.12 -4.60
C TRP A 360 -4.56 -16.04 -5.77
N ARG A 361 -5.52 -16.85 -6.25
CA ARG A 361 -5.29 -17.73 -7.40
C ARG A 361 -4.92 -16.95 -8.65
N TYR A 362 -5.66 -15.88 -8.92
CA TYR A 362 -5.36 -14.94 -10.00
C TYR A 362 -3.96 -14.31 -9.82
N SER A 363 -3.69 -13.76 -8.65
CA SER A 363 -2.42 -13.07 -8.36
C SER A 363 -1.22 -14.02 -8.45
N TRP A 364 -1.38 -15.23 -7.93
CA TRP A 364 -0.37 -16.29 -8.00
C TRP A 364 -0.09 -16.71 -9.43
N ALA A 365 -1.10 -16.76 -10.28
CA ALA A 365 -0.94 -17.12 -11.69
C ALA A 365 -0.29 -16.01 -12.53
N HIS A 366 -0.59 -14.74 -12.25
CA HIS A 366 -0.29 -13.64 -13.17
C HIS A 366 0.68 -12.58 -12.62
N PHE A 367 0.63 -12.26 -11.33
CA PHE A 367 1.44 -11.18 -10.74
C PHE A 367 2.73 -11.67 -10.07
N VAL A 368 2.67 -12.81 -9.38
CA VAL A 368 3.85 -13.32 -8.65
C VAL A 368 4.87 -13.85 -9.64
N ASP A 369 6.09 -13.30 -9.60
CA ASP A 369 7.19 -13.80 -10.40
C ASP A 369 7.85 -15.00 -9.69
N HIS A 370 7.47 -16.21 -10.10
CA HIS A 370 8.01 -17.46 -9.56
C HIS A 370 9.49 -17.71 -9.86
N LYS A 371 10.09 -16.94 -10.76
CA LYS A 371 11.51 -17.07 -11.11
C LYS A 371 12.40 -16.23 -10.19
N TYR A 372 12.01 -14.98 -9.94
CA TYR A 372 12.85 -14.02 -9.20
C TYR A 372 12.25 -13.55 -7.87
N GLY A 373 10.98 -13.85 -7.60
CA GLY A 373 10.23 -13.33 -6.45
C GLY A 373 9.65 -11.93 -6.70
N ALA A 374 8.90 -11.45 -5.70
CA ALA A 374 8.09 -10.24 -5.74
C ALA A 374 7.01 -10.24 -6.84
N TRP A 375 6.25 -9.15 -6.94
CA TRP A 375 5.14 -9.02 -7.89
C TRP A 375 5.52 -8.13 -9.07
N TYR A 376 4.99 -8.39 -10.26
CA TYR A 376 4.98 -7.40 -11.34
C TYR A 376 4.14 -6.18 -10.93
N ARG A 377 4.43 -4.99 -11.46
CA ARG A 377 3.68 -3.77 -11.11
C ARG A 377 2.29 -3.74 -11.72
N ILE A 378 2.22 -4.01 -13.02
CA ILE A 378 1.06 -3.76 -13.86
C ILE A 378 1.02 -4.78 -14.99
N LEU A 379 -0.18 -5.20 -15.36
CA LEU A 379 -0.46 -6.05 -16.51
C LEU A 379 -1.55 -5.40 -17.38
N THR A 380 -1.53 -5.71 -18.67
CA THR A 380 -2.61 -5.39 -19.59
C THR A 380 -3.90 -6.11 -19.19
N CYS A 381 -5.03 -5.74 -19.81
CA CYS A 381 -6.32 -6.41 -19.60
C CYS A 381 -6.26 -7.93 -19.77
N ASP A 382 -5.46 -8.42 -20.72
CA ASP A 382 -5.23 -9.84 -21.03
C ASP A 382 -4.02 -10.44 -20.29
N ASN A 383 -3.63 -9.84 -19.16
CA ASN A 383 -2.62 -10.33 -18.21
C ASN A 383 -1.19 -10.43 -18.77
N ARG A 384 -0.82 -9.59 -19.75
CA ARG A 384 0.55 -9.50 -20.28
C ARG A 384 1.33 -8.36 -19.63
N LYS A 385 2.65 -8.52 -19.53
CA LYS A 385 3.54 -7.46 -19.04
C LYS A 385 3.76 -6.38 -20.10
N TYR A 386 3.83 -5.13 -19.65
CA TYR A 386 4.23 -4.00 -20.48
C TYR A 386 5.76 -3.93 -20.68
N SER A 387 6.54 -4.17 -19.62
CA SER A 387 7.99 -4.10 -19.62
C SER A 387 8.58 -5.02 -18.54
N ASP A 388 9.90 -4.95 -18.33
CA ASP A 388 10.61 -5.62 -17.25
C ASP A 388 10.85 -4.71 -16.03
N GLU A 389 10.25 -3.51 -15.98
CA GLU A 389 10.35 -2.58 -14.86
C GLU A 389 9.44 -3.01 -13.69
N LYS A 390 9.88 -4.03 -12.96
CA LYS A 390 9.13 -4.65 -11.86
C LYS A 390 8.79 -3.67 -10.74
N SER A 391 9.74 -2.84 -10.34
CA SER A 391 9.62 -1.97 -9.17
C SER A 391 10.28 -0.61 -9.43
N PRO A 392 9.61 0.31 -10.15
CA PRO A 392 9.99 1.72 -10.19
C PRO A 392 9.76 2.39 -8.82
N ALA A 393 10.19 3.66 -8.69
CA ALA A 393 9.89 4.48 -7.53
C ALA A 393 8.41 4.44 -7.16
N GLY A 394 8.13 4.36 -5.86
CA GLY A 394 6.81 4.13 -5.28
C GLY A 394 6.54 2.65 -4.95
N LYS A 395 7.03 1.69 -5.74
CA LYS A 395 6.77 0.25 -5.51
C LYS A 395 7.93 -0.44 -4.79
N THR A 396 7.66 -0.94 -3.60
CA THR A 396 8.60 -1.73 -2.79
C THR A 396 8.00 -3.07 -2.35
N ASP A 397 6.85 -3.48 -2.93
CA ASP A 397 6.01 -4.57 -2.42
C ASP A 397 5.51 -4.35 -0.97
N TYR A 398 5.47 -3.08 -0.54
CA TYR A 398 4.78 -2.62 0.68
C TYR A 398 3.36 -3.19 0.78
N HIS A 399 2.57 -3.03 -0.29
CA HIS A 399 1.16 -3.45 -0.30
C HIS A 399 1.04 -4.98 -0.21
N THR A 400 1.83 -5.74 -0.97
CA THR A 400 1.72 -7.20 -1.04
C THR A 400 2.21 -7.87 0.25
N MET A 401 3.36 -7.45 0.78
CA MET A 401 3.83 -7.94 2.07
C MET A 401 2.95 -7.43 3.22
N GLY A 402 2.55 -6.15 3.21
CA GLY A 402 1.65 -5.55 4.20
C GLY A 402 0.32 -6.29 4.29
N ALA A 403 -0.30 -6.58 3.14
CA ALA A 403 -1.50 -7.40 3.03
C ALA A 403 -1.30 -8.80 3.63
N CYS A 404 -0.18 -9.46 3.35
CA CYS A 404 0.13 -10.76 3.95
C CYS A 404 0.27 -10.67 5.49
N TYR A 405 0.98 -9.66 6.00
CA TYR A 405 1.14 -9.45 7.44
C TYR A 405 -0.19 -9.18 8.13
N GLU A 406 -1.07 -8.38 7.52
CA GLU A 406 -2.39 -8.06 8.05
C GLU A 406 -3.25 -9.33 8.19
N VAL A 407 -3.26 -10.18 7.15
CA VAL A 407 -3.98 -11.46 7.14
C VAL A 407 -3.40 -12.42 8.18
N LEU A 408 -2.07 -12.53 8.26
CA LEU A 408 -1.36 -13.38 9.22
C LEU A 408 -1.65 -13.02 10.67
N ALA A 409 -1.72 -11.72 10.98
CA ALA A 409 -1.89 -11.24 12.34
C ALA A 409 -3.36 -11.22 12.78
N HIS A 410 -4.31 -11.07 11.85
CA HIS A 410 -5.66 -10.66 12.23
C HIS A 410 -6.82 -11.40 11.55
N ALA A 411 -6.56 -12.19 10.50
CA ALA A 411 -7.61 -12.99 9.86
C ALA A 411 -7.45 -14.48 10.15
N LEU A 412 -6.22 -14.99 10.06
CA LEU A 412 -5.91 -16.39 10.30
C LEU A 412 -5.80 -16.69 11.79
N PRO A 413 -6.15 -17.92 12.25
CA PRO A 413 -5.91 -18.32 13.62
C PRO A 413 -4.41 -18.29 13.95
N ASP A 414 -4.07 -17.89 15.17
CA ASP A 414 -2.73 -18.08 15.69
C ASP A 414 -2.41 -19.58 15.62
N GLY A 415 -1.31 -19.93 14.97
CA GLY A 415 -0.81 -21.29 15.03
C GLY A 415 -0.50 -21.61 16.48
N ALA A 416 -1.37 -22.37 17.15
CA ALA A 416 -0.99 -23.02 18.37
C ALA A 416 0.28 -23.82 18.05
N ALA A 417 1.41 -23.46 18.65
CA ALA A 417 2.49 -24.42 18.81
C ALA A 417 1.82 -25.65 19.42
N ALA A 418 1.77 -26.75 18.66
CA ALA A 418 1.23 -28.00 19.15
C ALA A 418 1.96 -28.31 20.46
N ALA A 419 1.25 -28.20 21.58
CA ALA A 419 1.76 -28.67 22.85
C ALA A 419 2.10 -30.15 22.64
N PRO A 420 3.30 -30.62 23.02
CA PRO A 420 3.59 -32.04 22.91
C PRO A 420 2.56 -32.78 23.75
N GLU A 421 1.82 -33.70 23.11
CA GLU A 421 0.96 -34.64 23.81
C GLU A 421 1.81 -35.29 24.91
N SER A 422 1.45 -35.00 26.16
CA SER A 422 2.00 -35.70 27.31
C SER A 422 1.66 -37.17 27.14
N ALA A 423 2.68 -37.97 26.82
CA ALA A 423 2.59 -39.41 26.81
C ALA A 423 2.02 -39.87 28.16
N GLU A 424 0.82 -40.44 28.11
CA GLU A 424 0.20 -41.20 29.18
C GLU A 424 1.16 -42.34 29.55
N GLN A 425 1.93 -42.18 30.63
CA GLN A 425 2.67 -43.28 31.21
C GLN A 425 1.69 -44.16 31.98
N THR A 426 1.30 -45.24 31.31
CA THR A 426 0.79 -46.44 31.95
C THR A 426 1.91 -47.07 32.78
N LYS A 427 1.88 -46.90 34.11
CA LYS A 427 2.03 -47.95 35.14
C LYS A 427 2.11 -47.37 36.55
#